data_AF-A0A533XUN8-F1
#
_entry.id   AF-A0A533XUN8-F1
#
_cell.length_a   1.000
_cell.length_b   1.000
_cell.length_c   1.000
_cell.angle_alpha   90.00
_cell.angle_beta   90.00
_cell.angle_gamma   90.00
#
_symmetry.space_group_name_H-M   'P 1'
#
loop_
_entity.id
_entity.type
_entity.pdbx_description
1 polymer ?
#
loop_
_entity_poly.entity_id
_entity_poly.type
_entity_poly.pdbx_seq_one_letter_code
_entity_poly.pdbx_strand_id
1 'polypeptide(L)'
;MADNHALRDVSRFTFHASRSCTMLTCGCGRWMHTEGIEERSYEDGMPQWFIRTECRGCGLKVGVDVPAGQPGGLVDRVIWTDDAIHRLDRMPPYLAPLVRGEVEQDVRVRGERVVTYDTLLRPRTGERIDWEPEAEHRLDKVPAPVRAMARIELERTAADRGETRITIALMEEVKARYFGMGSQKT
;
A
#
# COMPACT_ATOMS: atom_id res chain seq x y z
N MET A 1 33.28 -32.51 38.15
CA MET A 1 33.68 -31.14 38.55
C MET A 1 34.45 -30.57 37.37
N ALA A 2 33.77 -29.90 36.43
CA ALA A 2 33.40 -28.46 36.47
C ALA A 2 34.67 -27.61 36.20
N ASP A 3 34.79 -26.66 35.27
CA ASP A 3 33.94 -25.87 34.35
C ASP A 3 34.91 -25.36 33.24
N ASN A 4 34.60 -25.31 31.94
CA ASN A 4 33.68 -24.43 31.22
C ASN A 4 33.82 -22.92 31.50
N HIS A 5 34.75 -22.22 30.84
CA HIS A 5 34.52 -20.81 30.47
C HIS A 5 35.48 -20.30 29.37
N ALA A 6 35.03 -20.37 28.11
CA ALA A 6 35.59 -19.58 27.03
C ALA A 6 34.87 -18.22 27.01
N LEU A 7 35.44 -17.21 27.68
CA LEU A 7 35.03 -15.82 27.53
C LEU A 7 35.52 -15.33 26.18
N ARG A 8 34.60 -15.27 25.21
CA ARG A 8 34.79 -14.50 23.99
C ARG A 8 34.56 -13.03 24.32
N ASP A 9 35.67 -12.32 24.22
CA ASP A 9 35.82 -10.88 24.26
C ASP A 9 34.75 -10.17 23.42
N VAL A 10 33.88 -9.42 24.09
CA VAL A 10 32.86 -8.57 23.46
C VAL A 10 33.57 -7.33 22.94
N SER A 11 34.19 -7.48 21.77
CA SER A 11 34.81 -6.36 21.05
C SER A 11 33.71 -5.39 20.61
N ARG A 12 33.65 -4.31 21.39
CA ARG A 12 32.96 -3.04 21.17
C ARG A 12 33.29 -2.52 19.77
N PHE A 13 32.41 -2.78 18.80
CA PHE A 13 32.55 -2.20 17.47
C PHE A 13 32.13 -0.73 17.51
N THR A 14 33.14 0.15 17.43
CA THR A 14 33.00 1.58 17.20
C THR A 14 32.39 1.80 15.83
N PHE A 15 31.17 2.37 15.82
CA PHE A 15 30.48 2.81 14.62
C PHE A 15 31.21 4.00 14.00
N HIS A 16 31.95 3.76 12.91
CA HIS A 16 32.32 4.84 12.00
C HIS A 16 31.18 5.07 11.02
N ALA A 17 30.46 6.18 11.25
CA ALA A 17 29.45 6.71 10.35
C ALA A 17 30.07 7.07 8.99
N SER A 18 29.97 6.15 8.03
CA SER A 18 30.13 6.45 6.61
C SER A 18 28.75 6.36 5.96
N ARG A 19 28.38 7.40 5.21
CA ARG A 19 27.12 7.53 4.47
C ARG A 19 27.09 6.60 3.25
N SER A 20 27.20 5.30 3.51
CA SER A 20 27.08 4.24 2.52
C SER A 20 25.90 3.38 2.93
N CYS A 21 25.01 3.07 2.00
CA CYS A 21 23.81 2.28 2.22
C CYS A 21 24.20 0.88 2.75
N THR A 22 24.27 0.72 4.08
CA THR A 22 24.69 -0.53 4.72
C THR A 22 23.50 -1.48 4.75
N MET A 23 23.46 -2.39 3.78
CA MET A 23 22.56 -3.54 3.82
C MET A 23 22.87 -4.41 5.04
N LEU A 24 21.84 -4.89 5.74
CA LEU A 24 22.03 -5.85 6.82
C LEU A 24 22.72 -7.11 6.30
N THR A 25 23.83 -7.46 6.94
CA THR A 25 24.60 -8.68 6.62
C THR A 25 24.41 -9.68 7.75
N CYS A 26 24.05 -10.92 7.39
CA CYS A 26 23.95 -12.04 8.30
C CYS A 26 25.35 -12.46 8.78
N GLY A 27 25.45 -13.07 9.97
CA GLY A 27 26.71 -13.63 10.48
C GLY A 27 27.35 -14.71 9.60
N CYS A 28 26.62 -15.27 8.62
CA CYS A 28 27.18 -16.16 7.59
C CYS A 28 27.84 -15.44 6.41
N GLY A 29 27.86 -14.10 6.40
CA GLY A 29 28.46 -13.27 5.34
C GLY A 29 27.55 -12.96 4.15
N ARG A 30 26.31 -13.45 4.14
CA ARG A 30 25.31 -13.14 3.10
C ARG A 30 24.39 -12.01 3.53
N TRP A 31 23.85 -11.26 2.56
CA TRP A 31 22.87 -10.21 2.82
C TRP A 31 21.53 -10.77 3.30
N MET A 32 20.90 -10.04 4.22
CA MET A 32 19.53 -10.28 4.66
C MET A 32 18.56 -9.74 3.61
N HIS A 33 17.55 -10.52 3.26
CA HIS A 33 16.50 -10.11 2.35
C HIS A 33 15.24 -9.72 3.13
N THR A 34 14.58 -8.64 2.74
CA THR A 34 13.26 -8.30 3.27
C THR A 34 12.23 -9.33 2.79
N GLU A 35 11.49 -9.91 3.72
CA GLU A 35 10.39 -10.84 3.46
C GLU A 35 9.05 -10.09 3.39
N GLY A 36 8.79 -9.20 4.35
CA GLY A 36 7.54 -8.47 4.47
C GLY A 36 7.63 -7.34 5.48
N ILE A 37 6.63 -6.48 5.47
CA ILE A 37 6.53 -5.32 6.37
C ILE A 37 5.09 -5.25 6.88
N GLU A 38 4.92 -5.37 8.19
CA GLU A 38 3.62 -5.17 8.85
C GLU A 38 3.53 -3.72 9.36
N GLU A 39 2.43 -3.04 9.09
CA GLU A 39 2.16 -1.72 9.66
C GLU A 39 1.49 -1.91 11.04
N ARG A 40 2.10 -1.35 12.09
CA ARG A 40 1.62 -1.47 13.47
C ARG A 40 1.42 -0.09 14.08
N SER A 41 0.41 0.03 14.95
CA SER A 41 0.24 1.17 15.84
C SER A 41 0.28 0.67 17.28
N TYR A 42 1.36 0.96 18.01
CA TYR A 42 1.47 0.63 19.43
C TYR A 42 0.75 1.69 20.29
N GLU A 43 0.66 1.45 21.60
CA GLU A 43 -0.10 2.26 22.58
C GLU A 43 0.21 3.76 22.53
N ASP A 44 1.42 4.13 22.12
CA ASP A 44 1.86 5.53 21.96
C ASP A 44 1.29 6.23 20.71
N GLY A 45 0.49 5.54 19.89
CA GLY A 45 -0.14 6.08 18.68
C GLY A 45 0.82 6.36 17.51
N MET A 46 2.11 6.13 17.71
CA MET A 46 3.13 6.31 16.66
C MET A 46 3.11 5.11 15.70
N PRO A 47 2.96 5.34 14.38
CA PRO A 47 3.03 4.26 13.41
C PRO A 47 4.44 3.68 13.39
N GLN A 48 4.52 2.36 13.54
CA GLN A 48 5.75 1.58 13.47
C GLN A 48 5.60 0.51 12.39
N TRP A 49 6.73 0.14 11.79
CA TRP A 49 6.81 -0.94 10.83
C TRP A 49 7.58 -2.09 11.45
N PHE A 50 6.99 -3.28 11.44
CA PHE A 50 7.69 -4.51 11.80
C PHE A 50 8.23 -5.15 10.52
N ILE A 51 9.53 -4.99 10.28
CA ILE A 51 10.20 -5.47 9.08
C ILE A 51 10.74 -6.87 9.34
N ARG A 52 10.25 -7.85 8.57
CA ARG A 52 10.70 -9.24 8.61
C ARG A 52 11.78 -9.44 7.55
N THR A 53 12.93 -9.96 7.97
CA THR A 53 14.06 -10.24 7.08
C THR A 53 14.56 -11.67 7.24
N GLU A 54 15.06 -12.26 6.15
CA GLU A 54 15.58 -13.63 6.10
C GLU A 54 16.93 -13.69 5.37
N CYS A 55 17.88 -14.43 5.94
CA CYS A 55 19.08 -14.85 5.23
C CYS A 55 18.78 -16.10 4.40
N ARG A 56 18.75 -15.97 3.07
CA ARG A 56 18.58 -17.12 2.16
C ARG A 56 19.75 -18.12 2.14
N GLY A 57 20.85 -17.82 2.85
CA GLY A 57 22.01 -18.71 2.95
C GLY A 57 21.91 -19.71 4.10
N CYS A 58 21.50 -19.24 5.28
CA CYS A 58 21.44 -20.06 6.49
C CYS A 58 20.04 -20.15 7.14
N GLY A 59 19.05 -19.46 6.58
CA GLY A 59 17.66 -19.46 7.09
C GLY A 59 17.42 -18.58 8.32
N LEU A 60 18.40 -17.76 8.73
CA LEU A 60 18.22 -16.85 9.87
C LEU A 60 17.12 -15.84 9.56
N LYS A 61 16.09 -15.77 10.42
CA LYS A 61 15.02 -14.77 10.36
C LYS A 61 15.19 -13.74 11.46
N VAL A 62 15.02 -12.47 11.12
CA VAL A 62 15.14 -11.34 12.05
C VAL A 62 13.97 -10.40 11.80
N GLY A 63 13.22 -10.09 12.86
CA GLY A 63 12.21 -9.04 12.88
C GLY A 63 12.74 -7.80 13.58
N VAL A 64 12.50 -6.61 13.00
CA VAL A 64 12.93 -5.33 13.56
C VAL A 64 11.76 -4.36 13.53
N ASP A 65 11.43 -3.77 14.67
CA ASP A 65 10.52 -2.62 14.74
C ASP A 65 11.30 -1.34 14.40
N VAL A 66 10.80 -0.59 13.42
CA VAL A 66 11.32 0.73 13.04
C VAL A 66 10.20 1.76 13.02
N PRO A 67 10.48 3.05 13.25
CA PRO A 67 9.50 4.10 13.01
C PRO A 67 9.02 4.09 11.55
N ALA A 68 7.72 4.30 11.33
CA ALA A 68 7.18 4.37 9.98
C ALA A 68 7.87 5.46 9.15
N GLY A 69 8.15 5.17 7.88
CA GLY A 69 8.86 6.07 6.97
C GLY A 69 10.40 5.98 7.04
N GLN A 70 10.96 5.21 7.98
CA GLN A 70 12.41 4.98 8.09
C GLN A 70 12.75 3.49 7.95
N PRO A 71 12.62 2.91 6.74
CA PRO A 71 12.94 1.49 6.52
C PRO A 71 14.44 1.20 6.64
N GLY A 72 15.30 2.21 6.78
CA GLY A 72 16.75 2.07 6.90
C GLY A 72 17.37 1.33 5.71
N GLY A 73 18.51 0.66 5.93
CA GLY A 73 19.15 -0.23 4.96
C GLY A 73 18.51 -1.62 4.85
N LEU A 74 17.28 -1.78 5.36
CA LEU A 74 16.56 -3.06 5.43
C LEU A 74 15.81 -3.38 4.14
N VAL A 75 15.57 -2.38 3.29
CA VAL A 75 14.76 -2.47 2.08
C VAL A 75 15.59 -2.05 0.86
N ASP A 76 15.87 -3.01 -0.02
CA ASP A 76 16.72 -2.83 -1.21
C ASP A 76 15.93 -2.58 -2.51
N ARG A 77 14.63 -2.87 -2.50
CA ARG A 77 13.72 -2.85 -3.65
C ARG A 77 12.39 -2.20 -3.27
N VAL A 78 11.54 -1.94 -4.27
CA VAL A 78 10.13 -1.59 -3.99
C VAL A 78 9.46 -2.79 -3.33
N ILE A 79 8.97 -2.61 -2.11
CA ILE A 79 8.22 -3.61 -1.36
C ILE A 79 6.85 -3.05 -0.97
N TRP A 80 5.85 -3.91 -1.00
CA TRP A 80 4.52 -3.59 -0.52
C TRP A 80 4.38 -4.08 0.91
N THR A 81 3.80 -3.28 1.79
CA THR A 81 3.43 -3.75 3.14
C THR A 81 2.36 -4.82 3.05
N ASP A 82 2.28 -5.64 4.08
CA ASP A 82 1.33 -6.74 4.17
C ASP A 82 -0.12 -6.20 4.06
N ASP A 83 -0.39 -5.05 4.67
CA ASP A 83 -1.68 -4.36 4.60
C ASP A 83 -2.00 -3.85 3.18
N ALA A 84 -1.01 -3.31 2.46
CA ALA A 84 -1.20 -2.85 1.09
C ALA A 84 -1.43 -4.03 0.13
N ILE A 85 -0.70 -5.13 0.29
CA ILE A 85 -0.93 -6.38 -0.48
C ILE A 85 -2.34 -6.90 -0.22
N HIS A 86 -2.73 -6.99 1.05
CA HIS A 86 -4.05 -7.46 1.46
C HIS A 86 -5.20 -6.63 0.88
N ARG A 87 -4.99 -5.32 0.65
CA ARG A 87 -5.96 -4.45 -0.02
C ARG A 87 -5.95 -4.64 -1.54
N LEU A 88 -4.78 -4.85 -2.14
CA LEU A 88 -4.59 -5.08 -3.56
C LEU A 88 -5.19 -6.41 -4.00
N ASP A 89 -5.01 -7.47 -3.21
CA ASP A 89 -5.52 -8.82 -3.49
C ASP A 89 -7.06 -8.89 -3.44
N ARG A 90 -7.71 -7.95 -2.75
CA ARG A 90 -9.17 -7.79 -2.77
C ARG A 90 -9.69 -7.00 -3.97
N MET A 91 -8.81 -6.43 -4.79
CA MET A 91 -9.25 -5.77 -6.02
C MET A 91 -9.64 -6.82 -7.06
N PRO A 92 -10.58 -6.47 -7.97
CA PRO A 92 -10.86 -7.31 -9.13
C PRO A 92 -9.58 -7.64 -9.91
N PRO A 93 -9.45 -8.85 -10.49
CA PRO A 93 -8.22 -9.30 -11.16
C PRO A 93 -7.72 -8.39 -12.30
N TYR A 94 -8.64 -7.65 -12.93
CA TYR A 94 -8.31 -6.69 -13.98
C TYR A 94 -7.81 -5.34 -13.45
N LEU A 95 -8.18 -4.94 -12.22
CA LEU A 95 -7.76 -3.69 -11.60
C LEU A 95 -6.45 -3.83 -10.82
N ALA A 96 -6.24 -4.96 -10.13
CA ALA A 96 -5.05 -5.19 -9.31
C ALA A 96 -3.71 -4.93 -10.05
N PRO A 97 -3.47 -5.46 -11.27
CA PRO A 97 -2.22 -5.20 -11.98
C PRO A 97 -2.08 -3.74 -12.45
N LEU A 98 -3.18 -3.07 -12.82
CA LEU A 98 -3.18 -1.67 -13.23
C LEU A 98 -2.78 -0.77 -12.05
N VAL A 99 -3.48 -0.90 -10.93
CA VAL A 99 -3.21 -0.14 -9.70
C VAL A 99 -1.80 -0.42 -9.18
N ARG A 100 -1.35 -1.69 -9.23
CA ARG A 100 0.02 -2.04 -8.85
C ARG A 100 1.05 -1.26 -9.67
N GLY A 101 0.89 -1.24 -11.00
CA GLY A 101 1.80 -0.55 -11.90
C GLY A 101 1.88 0.95 -11.63
N GLU A 102 0.73 1.62 -11.48
CA GLU A 102 0.66 3.06 -11.19
C GLU A 102 1.29 3.42 -9.84
N VAL A 103 0.97 2.64 -8.81
CA VAL A 103 1.46 2.88 -7.45
C VAL A 103 2.97 2.69 -7.39
N GLU A 104 3.51 1.65 -8.02
CA GLU A 104 4.95 1.44 -8.08
C GLU A 104 5.67 2.54 -8.87
N GLN A 105 5.07 3.04 -9.96
CA GLN A 105 5.63 4.14 -10.73
C GLN A 105 5.68 5.44 -9.90
N ASP A 106 4.59 5.80 -9.22
CA ASP A 106 4.54 7.00 -8.37
C ASP A 106 5.57 6.93 -7.23
N VAL A 107 5.67 5.77 -6.57
CA VAL A 107 6.62 5.54 -5.49
C VAL A 107 8.06 5.68 -5.99
N ARG A 108 8.37 5.16 -7.20
CA ARG A 108 9.68 5.36 -7.85
C ARG A 108 9.96 6.84 -8.17
N VAL A 109 8.98 7.57 -8.69
CA VAL A 109 9.12 9.00 -9.00
C VAL A 109 9.40 9.82 -7.74
N ARG A 110 8.81 9.44 -6.61
CA ARG A 110 9.03 10.10 -5.31
C ARG A 110 10.30 9.65 -4.59
N GLY A 111 10.99 8.64 -5.11
CA GLY A 111 12.16 8.04 -4.44
C GLY A 111 11.81 7.23 -3.19
N GLU A 112 10.52 6.90 -3.01
CA GLU A 112 10.05 6.01 -1.96
C GLU A 112 10.32 4.55 -2.36
N ARG A 113 10.46 3.66 -1.36
CA ARG A 113 10.72 2.21 -1.59
C ARG A 113 9.70 1.30 -0.94
N VAL A 114 8.80 1.84 -0.13
CA VAL A 114 7.79 1.07 0.59
C VAL A 114 6.42 1.59 0.18
N VAL A 115 5.58 0.69 -0.34
CA VAL A 115 4.19 0.97 -0.64
C VAL A 115 3.36 0.60 0.59
N THR A 116 2.88 1.60 1.34
CA THR A 116 2.00 1.42 2.48
C THR A 116 0.52 1.41 2.10
N TYR A 117 -0.35 1.06 3.03
CA TYR A 117 -1.80 1.12 2.87
C TYR A 117 -2.27 2.53 2.48
N ASP A 118 -1.81 3.57 3.17
CA ASP A 118 -2.10 4.97 2.83
C ASP A 118 -1.58 5.35 1.45
N THR A 119 -0.38 4.90 1.10
CA THR A 119 0.21 5.15 -0.22
C THR A 119 -0.61 4.47 -1.32
N LEU A 120 -1.16 3.28 -1.10
CA LEU A 120 -2.06 2.63 -2.05
C LEU A 120 -3.38 3.40 -2.24
N LEU A 121 -3.95 3.95 -1.17
CA LEU A 121 -5.21 4.71 -1.24
C LEU A 121 -5.05 6.15 -1.70
N ARG A 122 -3.82 6.70 -1.63
CA ARG A 122 -3.56 8.09 -1.99
C ARG A 122 -3.89 8.34 -3.46
N PRO A 123 -4.70 9.37 -3.77
CA PRO A 123 -4.97 9.80 -5.14
C PRO A 123 -3.67 10.13 -5.88
N ARG A 124 -3.46 9.52 -7.05
CA ARG A 124 -2.23 9.67 -7.86
C ARG A 124 -2.29 10.79 -8.89
N THR A 125 -3.50 11.27 -9.19
CA THR A 125 -3.82 12.30 -10.18
C THR A 125 -3.28 12.03 -11.59
N GLY A 126 -4.22 11.63 -12.44
CA GLY A 126 -4.17 11.53 -13.90
C GLY A 126 -5.60 11.33 -14.44
N GLU A 127 -6.43 10.61 -13.69
CA GLU A 127 -7.90 10.60 -13.83
C GLU A 127 -8.51 11.17 -12.55
N ARG A 128 -8.46 12.49 -12.38
CA ARG A 128 -9.49 13.11 -11.54
C ARG A 128 -10.73 13.07 -12.41
N ILE A 129 -11.62 12.13 -12.13
CA ILE A 129 -12.88 12.06 -12.86
C ILE A 129 -13.62 13.36 -12.56
N ASP A 130 -13.63 14.26 -13.54
CA ASP A 130 -14.24 15.56 -13.40
C ASP A 130 -15.75 15.38 -13.35
N TRP A 131 -16.40 16.02 -12.40
CA TRP A 131 -17.85 16.06 -12.37
C TRP A 131 -18.33 17.23 -13.21
N GLU A 132 -19.32 17.01 -14.08
CA GLU A 132 -20.07 18.14 -14.62
C GLU A 132 -20.83 18.84 -13.47
N PRO A 133 -20.89 20.19 -13.46
CA PRO A 133 -21.58 20.93 -12.40
C PRO A 133 -23.02 20.46 -12.18
N GLU A 134 -23.72 20.10 -13.25
CA GLU A 134 -25.08 19.59 -13.22
C GLU A 134 -25.17 18.18 -12.63
N ALA A 135 -24.15 17.34 -12.84
CA ALA A 135 -24.06 16.01 -12.26
C ALA A 135 -23.82 16.09 -10.75
N GLU A 136 -22.92 16.99 -10.32
CA GLU A 136 -22.64 17.25 -8.90
C GLU A 136 -23.90 17.77 -8.18
N HIS A 137 -24.61 18.72 -8.80
CA HIS A 137 -25.88 19.22 -8.26
C HIS A 137 -26.97 18.15 -8.14
N ARG A 138 -26.99 17.14 -9.02
CA ARG A 138 -27.90 16.00 -8.88
C ARG A 138 -27.48 15.02 -7.80
N LEU A 139 -26.18 14.81 -7.63
CA LEU A 139 -25.65 13.99 -6.54
C LEU A 139 -26.00 14.58 -5.18
N ASP A 140 -26.00 15.91 -5.04
CA ASP A 140 -26.40 16.57 -3.79
C ASP A 140 -27.85 16.31 -3.38
N LYS A 141 -28.74 16.11 -4.36
CA LYS A 141 -30.15 15.75 -4.13
C LYS A 141 -30.34 14.30 -3.67
N VAL A 142 -29.31 13.46 -3.80
CA VAL A 142 -29.32 12.09 -3.29
C VAL A 142 -29.24 12.14 -1.75
N PRO A 143 -30.03 11.33 -1.02
CA PRO A 143 -29.97 11.29 0.44
C PRO A 143 -28.56 10.97 0.95
N ALA A 144 -28.14 11.67 2.00
CA ALA A 144 -26.80 11.57 2.56
C ALA A 144 -26.30 10.12 2.82
N PRO A 145 -27.13 9.18 3.33
CA PRO A 145 -26.67 7.81 3.59
C PRO A 145 -26.19 7.05 2.34
N VAL A 146 -26.74 7.36 1.16
CA VAL A 146 -26.45 6.65 -0.10
C VAL A 146 -25.63 7.49 -1.09
N ARG A 147 -25.43 8.78 -0.82
CA ARG A 147 -24.70 9.71 -1.69
C ARG A 147 -23.24 9.30 -1.89
N ALA A 148 -22.55 8.91 -0.82
CA ALA A 148 -21.17 8.46 -0.88
C ALA A 148 -21.02 7.19 -1.74
N MET A 149 -21.95 6.23 -1.57
CA MET A 149 -21.99 5.02 -2.38
C MET A 149 -22.25 5.34 -3.86
N ALA A 150 -23.21 6.23 -4.15
CA ALA A 150 -23.51 6.65 -5.52
C ALA A 150 -22.31 7.32 -6.19
N ARG A 151 -21.57 8.17 -5.46
CA ARG A 151 -20.36 8.82 -5.95
C ARG A 151 -19.29 7.80 -6.36
N ILE A 152 -19.00 6.85 -5.48
CA ILE A 152 -18.00 5.79 -5.73
C ILE A 152 -18.40 4.94 -6.94
N GLU A 153 -19.68 4.58 -7.05
CA GLU A 153 -20.17 3.77 -8.17
C GLU A 153 -20.07 4.49 -9.52
N LEU A 154 -20.33 5.79 -9.54
CA LEU A 154 -20.21 6.62 -10.74
C LEU A 154 -18.76 6.81 -11.15
N GLU A 155 -17.88 7.11 -10.20
CA GLU A 155 -16.43 7.19 -10.42
C GLU A 155 -15.88 5.85 -10.90
N ARG A 156 -16.32 4.73 -10.32
CA ARG A 156 -15.96 3.39 -10.79
C ARG A 156 -16.43 3.12 -12.22
N THR A 157 -17.69 3.44 -12.54
CA THR A 157 -18.25 3.18 -13.88
C THR A 157 -17.57 4.04 -14.94
N ALA A 158 -17.20 5.27 -14.61
CA ALA A 158 -16.43 6.14 -15.49
C ALA A 158 -15.01 5.60 -15.72
N ALA A 159 -14.31 5.19 -14.66
CA ALA A 159 -12.99 4.56 -14.76
C ALA A 159 -13.01 3.25 -15.58
N ASP A 160 -14.01 2.39 -15.37
CA ASP A 160 -14.18 1.13 -16.12
C ASP A 160 -14.36 1.36 -17.63
N ARG A 161 -14.81 2.56 -18.03
CA ARG A 161 -15.01 2.97 -19.42
C ARG A 161 -13.86 3.80 -19.99
N GLY A 162 -12.87 4.14 -19.17
CA GLY A 162 -11.83 5.12 -19.52
C GLY A 162 -12.40 6.54 -19.72
N GLU A 163 -13.54 6.84 -19.10
CA GLU A 163 -14.13 8.18 -19.09
C GLU A 163 -13.52 8.99 -17.95
N THR A 164 -12.95 10.15 -18.28
CA THR A 164 -12.36 11.06 -17.29
C THR A 164 -13.35 12.11 -16.78
N ARG A 165 -14.64 12.00 -17.13
CA ARG A 165 -15.69 12.96 -16.76
C ARG A 165 -17.03 12.28 -16.51
N ILE A 166 -17.63 12.53 -15.35
CA ILE A 166 -18.99 12.07 -15.01
C ILE A 166 -20.01 13.05 -15.58
N THR A 167 -20.82 12.54 -16.49
CA THR A 167 -21.93 13.25 -17.14
C THR A 167 -23.28 12.82 -16.57
N ILE A 168 -24.33 13.60 -16.83
CA ILE A 168 -25.71 13.20 -16.49
C ILE A 168 -26.11 11.87 -17.15
N ALA A 169 -25.62 11.59 -18.36
CA ALA A 169 -25.94 10.37 -19.09
C ALA A 169 -25.47 9.12 -18.31
N LEU A 170 -24.24 9.18 -17.79
CA LEU A 170 -23.68 8.12 -16.95
C LEU A 170 -24.51 7.93 -15.66
N MET A 171 -24.93 9.04 -15.03
CA MET A 171 -25.79 9.00 -13.84
C MET A 171 -27.13 8.31 -14.09
N GLU A 172 -27.83 8.65 -15.18
CA GLU A 172 -29.12 8.04 -15.50
C GLU A 172 -28.97 6.56 -15.88
N GLU A 173 -27.86 6.17 -16.50
CA GLU A 173 -27.61 4.77 -16.83
C GLU A 173 -27.32 3.92 -15.58
N VAL A 174 -26.46 4.40 -14.68
CA VAL A 174 -26.20 3.73 -13.40
C VAL A 174 -27.51 3.64 -12.61
N LYS A 175 -28.28 4.73 -12.53
CA LYS A 175 -29.62 4.73 -11.93
C LYS A 175 -30.54 3.71 -12.60
N ALA A 176 -30.57 3.61 -13.92
CA ALA A 176 -31.38 2.61 -14.62
C ALA A 176 -30.96 1.17 -14.29
N ARG A 177 -29.67 0.89 -14.06
CA ARG A 177 -29.24 -0.44 -13.60
C ARG A 177 -29.74 -0.78 -12.19
N TYR A 178 -29.73 0.18 -11.27
CA TYR A 178 -30.17 -0.04 -9.89
C TYR A 178 -31.70 -0.01 -9.70
N PHE A 179 -32.41 0.88 -10.42
CA PHE A 179 -33.87 1.02 -10.33
C PHE A 179 -34.63 0.24 -11.42
N GLY A 180 -33.96 -0.22 -12.48
CA GLY A 180 -34.55 -0.96 -13.59
C GLY A 180 -34.71 -2.47 -13.37
N MET A 181 -34.10 -3.04 -12.32
CA MET A 181 -34.36 -4.43 -11.90
C MET A 181 -35.75 -4.62 -11.26
N GLY A 182 -36.59 -3.58 -11.20
CA GLY A 182 -37.98 -3.66 -10.73
C GLY A 182 -39.05 -3.70 -11.83
N SER A 183 -38.70 -3.57 -13.11
CA SER A 183 -39.67 -3.52 -14.21
C SER A 183 -39.30 -4.46 -15.35
N GLN A 184 -39.24 -5.76 -15.07
CA GLN A 184 -39.56 -6.78 -16.07
C GLN A 184 -40.82 -7.51 -15.60
N LYS A 185 -41.99 -6.91 -15.86
CA LYS A 185 -43.24 -7.67 -15.91
C LYS A 185 -43.27 -8.37 -17.27
N THR A 186 -43.11 -9.69 -17.24
CA THR A 186 -43.67 -10.58 -18.26
C THR A 186 -45.12 -10.85 -17.91
#